data_AF-A0A844WUD7-F1
#
_entry.id   AF-A0A844WUD7-F1
#
_cell.length_a   1.000
_cell.length_b   1.000
_cell.length_c   1.000
_cell.angle_alpha   90.00
_cell.angle_beta   90.00
_cell.angle_gamma   90.00
#
_symmetry.space_group_name_H-M   'P 1'
#
loop_
_entity.id
_entity.type
_entity.pdbx_description
1 polymer ?
#
loop_
_entity_poly.entity_id
_entity_poly.type
_entity_poly.pdbx_seq_one_letter_code
_entity_poly.pdbx_strand_id
1 'polypeptide(L)'
;MKTNKYYGGFIVGLFALTALTSCQVFSKNIQTITLPPKAQQPVAALLSNSPTRCIGTYLIDLPIEFKVNKEGYFDYQSNPITTIATKQQYLPPFKQMIARREQELKNTKPVDPLDGNYLK
;
A
#
# COMPACT_ATOMS: atom_id res chain seq x y z
N MET A 1 52.26 -3.98 -29.34
CA MET A 1 51.67 -3.12 -28.27
C MET A 1 50.55 -2.20 -28.80
N LYS A 2 49.61 -2.70 -29.63
CA LYS A 2 48.47 -1.93 -30.18
C LYS A 2 47.08 -2.48 -29.80
N THR A 3 47.02 -3.71 -29.32
CA THR A 3 45.78 -4.41 -28.91
C THR A 3 45.16 -3.84 -27.62
N ASN A 4 45.98 -3.31 -26.71
CA ASN A 4 45.52 -2.74 -25.44
C ASN A 4 44.67 -1.46 -25.63
N LYS A 5 44.94 -0.67 -26.69
CA LYS A 5 44.22 0.57 -26.97
C LYS A 5 42.81 0.32 -27.51
N TYR A 6 42.64 -0.75 -28.30
CA TYR A 6 41.34 -1.20 -28.80
C TYR A 6 40.50 -1.85 -27.68
N TYR A 7 41.14 -2.63 -26.80
CA TYR A 7 40.47 -3.30 -25.68
C TYR A 7 39.94 -2.29 -24.64
N GLY A 8 40.75 -1.26 -24.32
CA GLY A 8 40.31 -0.16 -23.44
C GLY A 8 39.13 0.62 -24.01
N GLY A 9 39.14 0.93 -25.31
CA GLY A 9 38.01 1.60 -25.97
C GLY A 9 36.72 0.76 -25.97
N PHE A 10 36.85 -0.56 -26.13
CA PHE A 10 35.71 -1.48 -26.10
C PHE A 10 35.07 -1.57 -24.70
N ILE A 11 35.89 -1.64 -23.65
CA ILE A 11 35.41 -1.68 -22.26
C ILE A 11 34.68 -0.37 -21.90
N VAL A 12 35.23 0.80 -22.26
CA VAL A 12 34.58 2.09 -22.01
C VAL A 12 33.25 2.20 -22.77
N GLY A 13 33.20 1.70 -24.01
CA GLY A 13 31.98 1.63 -24.80
C GLY A 13 30.89 0.76 -24.15
N LEU A 14 31.27 -0.40 -23.61
CA LEU A 14 30.35 -1.28 -22.88
C LEU A 14 29.82 -0.62 -21.61
N PHE A 15 30.67 0.02 -20.80
CA PHE A 15 30.23 0.74 -19.61
C PHE A 15 29.26 1.88 -19.96
N ALA A 16 29.56 2.66 -21.00
CA ALA A 16 28.65 3.72 -21.46
C ALA A 16 27.29 3.16 -21.91
N LEU A 17 27.28 2.03 -22.61
CA LEU A 17 26.05 1.35 -23.01
C LEU A 17 25.23 0.90 -21.79
N THR A 18 25.88 0.27 -20.80
CA THR A 18 25.21 -0.20 -19.58
C THR A 18 24.68 0.95 -18.73
N ALA A 19 25.40 2.07 -18.65
CA ALA A 19 24.94 3.26 -17.96
C ALA A 19 23.72 3.86 -18.65
N LEU A 20 23.74 3.97 -19.99
CA LEU A 20 22.61 4.48 -20.77
C LEU A 20 21.36 3.60 -20.62
N THR A 21 21.51 2.27 -20.70
CA THR A 21 20.37 1.36 -20.54
C THR A 21 19.83 1.36 -19.12
N SER A 22 20.69 1.39 -18.10
CA SER A 22 20.27 1.54 -16.70
C SER A 22 19.51 2.84 -16.45
N CYS A 23 19.97 3.95 -17.05
CA CYS A 23 19.34 5.25 -16.90
C CYS A 23 17.96 5.29 -17.56
N GLN A 24 17.80 4.65 -18.72
CA GLN A 24 16.51 4.50 -19.41
C GLN A 24 15.54 3.58 -18.64
N VAL A 25 16.04 2.52 -18.00
CA VAL A 25 15.21 1.64 -17.16
C VAL A 25 14.74 2.37 -15.90
N PHE A 26 15.63 3.15 -15.26
CA PHE A 26 15.26 3.96 -14.10
C PHE A 26 14.28 5.09 -14.45
N SER A 27 14.45 5.76 -15.60
CA SER A 27 13.55 6.84 -16.03
C SER A 27 12.17 6.35 -16.47
N LYS A 28 12.02 5.07 -16.83
CA LYS A 28 10.73 4.49 -17.27
C LYS A 28 9.73 4.28 -16.14
N ASN A 29 10.14 4.40 -14.87
CA ASN A 29 9.31 4.01 -13.72
C ASN A 29 8.45 5.13 -13.11
N ILE A 30 8.33 6.29 -13.75
CA ILE A 30 7.29 7.25 -13.40
C ILE A 30 6.54 7.60 -14.69
N GLN A 31 5.50 6.83 -15.00
CA GLN A 31 4.56 7.23 -16.03
C GLN A 31 3.82 8.48 -15.55
N THR A 32 4.35 9.65 -15.87
CA THR A 32 3.59 10.90 -15.79
C THR A 32 2.53 10.86 -16.90
N ILE A 33 1.30 10.51 -16.52
CA ILE A 33 0.17 10.55 -17.44
C ILE A 33 -0.14 12.02 -17.71
N THR A 34 0.19 12.50 -18.90
CA THR A 34 -0.22 13.83 -19.35
C THR A 34 -1.71 13.80 -19.66
N LEU A 35 -2.50 14.50 -18.86
CA LEU A 35 -3.93 14.64 -19.09
C LEU A 35 -4.20 15.45 -20.37
N PRO A 36 -5.23 15.10 -21.17
CA PRO A 36 -5.64 15.92 -22.30
C PRO A 36 -6.08 17.31 -21.82
N PRO A 37 -5.90 18.39 -22.62
CA PRO A 37 -6.14 19.77 -22.18
C PRO A 37 -7.50 20.00 -21.52
N LYS A 38 -8.56 19.37 -22.06
CA LYS A 38 -9.92 19.45 -21.53
C LYS A 38 -10.09 18.87 -20.11
N ALA A 39 -9.26 17.90 -19.74
CA ALA A 39 -9.32 17.24 -18.43
C ALA A 39 -8.41 17.90 -17.37
N GLN A 40 -7.46 18.76 -17.79
CA GLN A 40 -6.51 19.38 -16.88
C GLN A 40 -7.19 20.31 -15.86
N GLN A 41 -8.04 21.23 -16.33
CA GLN A 41 -8.71 22.19 -15.47
C GLN A 41 -9.67 21.53 -14.45
N PRO A 42 -10.56 20.59 -14.83
CA PRO A 42 -11.41 19.89 -13.86
C PRO A 42 -10.63 19.09 -12.83
N VAL A 43 -9.57 18.38 -13.25
CA VAL A 43 -8.75 17.59 -12.32
C VAL A 43 -7.96 18.51 -11.38
N ALA A 44 -7.40 19.61 -11.86
CA ALA A 44 -6.74 20.59 -11.01
C ALA A 44 -7.70 21.19 -9.96
N ALA A 45 -8.95 21.48 -10.35
CA ALA A 45 -9.97 21.96 -9.43
C ALA A 45 -10.32 20.90 -8.35
N LEU A 46 -10.49 19.64 -8.72
CA LEU A 46 -10.73 18.53 -7.78
C LEU A 46 -9.57 18.35 -6.80
N LEU A 47 -8.33 18.44 -7.30
CA LEU A 47 -7.14 18.25 -6.47
C LEU A 47 -6.81 19.47 -5.58
N SER A 48 -7.37 20.66 -5.88
CA SER A 48 -7.08 21.89 -5.13
C SER A 48 -7.44 21.83 -3.63
N ASN A 49 -8.39 20.96 -3.27
CA ASN A 49 -8.77 20.69 -1.88
C ASN A 49 -8.55 19.21 -1.52
N SER A 50 -7.28 18.84 -1.38
CA SER A 50 -6.86 17.47 -1.06
C SER A 50 -6.15 17.42 0.30
N PRO A 51 -6.89 17.36 1.42
CA PRO A 51 -6.26 17.21 2.74
C PRO A 51 -5.51 15.88 2.85
N THR A 52 -4.42 15.89 3.62
CA THR A 52 -3.64 14.69 3.95
C THR A 52 -4.47 13.73 4.80
N ARG A 53 -4.49 12.45 4.41
CA ARG A 53 -5.18 11.34 5.09
C ARG A 53 -4.21 10.21 5.38
N CYS A 54 -4.49 9.43 6.42
CA CYS A 54 -3.70 8.25 6.79
C CYS A 54 -4.32 6.97 6.19
N ILE A 55 -3.53 6.18 5.48
CA ILE A 55 -3.90 4.83 5.02
C ILE A 55 -2.81 3.85 5.47
N GLY A 56 -3.14 3.02 6.46
CA GLY A 56 -2.15 2.14 7.09
C GLY A 56 -1.01 2.97 7.67
N THR A 57 0.19 2.78 7.15
CA THR A 57 1.43 3.49 7.54
C THR A 57 1.78 4.68 6.63
N TYR A 58 0.93 5.00 5.64
CA TYR A 58 1.20 6.02 4.63
C TYR A 58 0.34 7.26 4.85
N LEU A 59 0.89 8.41 4.45
CA LEU A 59 0.17 9.66 4.29
C LEU A 59 -0.10 9.90 2.81
N ILE A 60 -1.33 10.27 2.48
CA ILE A 60 -1.76 10.52 1.11
C ILE A 60 -2.73 11.70 1.06
N ASP A 61 -2.51 12.61 0.12
CA ASP A 61 -3.43 13.71 -0.14
C ASP A 61 -4.56 13.22 -1.03
N LEU A 62 -5.80 13.35 -0.54
CA LEU A 62 -6.99 12.88 -1.27
C LEU A 62 -8.05 13.99 -1.33
N PRO A 63 -8.67 14.23 -2.49
CA PRO A 63 -9.77 15.19 -2.64
C PRO A 63 -10.85 14.98 -1.60
N ILE A 64 -11.47 16.06 -1.12
CA ILE A 64 -12.54 15.97 -0.11
C ILE A 64 -13.72 15.11 -0.56
N GLU A 65 -13.95 15.04 -1.87
CA GLU A 65 -14.99 14.22 -2.51
C GLU A 65 -14.69 12.72 -2.40
N PHE A 66 -13.44 12.32 -2.15
CA PHE A 66 -13.09 10.92 -1.94
C PHE A 66 -13.72 10.42 -0.65
N LYS A 67 -14.71 9.53 -0.78
CA LYS A 67 -15.39 8.88 0.35
C LYS A 67 -14.87 7.46 0.50
N VAL A 68 -14.40 7.14 1.70
CA VAL A 68 -14.02 5.78 2.05
C VAL A 68 -15.29 4.94 2.19
N ASN A 69 -15.21 3.68 1.77
CA ASN A 69 -16.29 2.72 2.01
C ASN A 69 -16.50 2.54 3.52
N LYS A 70 -17.74 2.19 3.91
CA LYS A 70 -18.06 1.88 5.32
C LYS A 70 -17.37 0.62 5.82
N GLU A 71 -16.81 -0.17 4.92
CA GLU A 71 -16.08 -1.39 5.19
C GLU A 71 -14.74 -1.33 4.44
N GLY A 72 -13.68 -1.83 5.07
CA GLY A 72 -12.34 -1.86 4.50
C GLY A 72 -11.55 -3.06 5.00
N TYR A 73 -10.67 -3.57 4.15
CA TYR A 73 -9.79 -4.70 4.44
C TYR A 73 -8.35 -4.26 4.25
N PHE A 74 -7.49 -4.63 5.18
CA PHE A 74 -6.05 -4.43 5.11
C PHE A 74 -5.35 -5.76 5.33
N ASP A 75 -4.70 -6.27 4.29
CA ASP A 75 -3.98 -7.54 4.31
C ASP A 75 -2.50 -7.31 4.60
N TYR A 76 -2.00 -7.89 5.68
CA TYR A 76 -0.56 -7.92 5.94
C TYR A 76 0.09 -8.98 5.05
N GLN A 77 0.66 -8.57 3.92
CA GLN A 77 1.27 -9.50 2.96
C GLN A 77 2.38 -10.39 3.56
N SER A 78 3.04 -9.95 4.64
CA SER A 78 4.05 -10.73 5.35
C SER A 78 3.47 -11.89 6.18
N ASN A 79 2.16 -11.91 6.42
CA ASN A 79 1.46 -12.99 7.10
C ASN A 79 0.10 -13.23 6.43
N PRO A 80 -0.05 -14.31 5.62
CA PRO A 80 -1.28 -14.58 4.87
C PRO A 80 -2.51 -14.84 5.74
N ILE A 81 -2.35 -14.95 7.06
CA ILE A 81 -3.42 -15.23 8.02
C ILE A 81 -3.97 -13.93 8.63
N THR A 82 -3.28 -12.78 8.48
CA THR A 82 -3.64 -11.54 9.18
C THR A 82 -4.27 -10.52 8.24
N THR A 83 -5.61 -10.54 8.17
CA THR A 83 -6.42 -9.49 7.56
C THR A 83 -7.07 -8.64 8.65
N ILE A 84 -6.87 -7.33 8.61
CA ILE A 84 -7.63 -6.38 9.43
C ILE A 84 -8.85 -5.94 8.66
N ALA A 85 -10.03 -6.36 9.13
CA ALA A 85 -11.31 -5.86 8.64
C ALA A 85 -11.77 -4.69 9.52
N THR A 86 -12.21 -3.61 8.88
CA THR A 86 -12.81 -2.44 9.51
C THR A 86 -14.24 -2.28 9.01
N LYS A 87 -15.16 -1.96 9.92
CA LYS A 87 -16.56 -1.74 9.60
C LYS A 87 -17.11 -0.61 10.46
N GLN A 88 -17.70 0.38 9.82
CA GLN A 88 -18.43 1.43 10.52
C GLN A 88 -19.72 0.85 11.10
N GLN A 89 -19.86 0.89 12.42
CA GLN A 89 -21.01 0.35 13.14
C GLN A 89 -21.49 1.35 14.20
N TYR A 90 -22.81 1.38 14.43
CA TYR A 90 -23.37 2.18 15.52
C TYR A 90 -22.94 1.60 16.88
N LEU A 91 -22.74 2.47 17.88
CA LEU A 91 -22.12 2.09 19.13
C LEU A 91 -22.85 0.97 19.90
N PRO A 92 -24.20 0.98 20.05
CA PRO A 92 -24.91 -0.07 20.78
C PRO A 92 -24.78 -1.47 20.13
N PRO A 93 -25.01 -1.66 18.81
CA PRO A 93 -24.73 -2.95 18.16
C PRO A 93 -23.28 -3.40 18.30
N PHE A 94 -22.32 -2.45 18.25
CA PHE A 94 -20.90 -2.79 18.44
C PHE A 94 -20.64 -3.33 19.85
N LYS A 95 -21.15 -2.67 20.89
CA LYS A 95 -21.04 -3.15 22.28
C LYS A 95 -21.66 -4.53 22.46
N GLN A 96 -22.83 -4.77 21.86
CA GLN A 96 -23.51 -6.06 21.91
C GLN A 96 -22.67 -7.16 21.24
N MET A 97 -22.06 -6.87 20.08
CA MET A 97 -21.18 -7.80 19.38
C MET A 97 -19.98 -8.19 20.25
N ILE A 98 -19.30 -7.22 20.87
CA ILE A 98 -18.15 -7.46 21.74
C ILE A 98 -18.55 -8.32 22.95
N ALA A 99 -19.64 -7.97 23.64
CA ALA A 99 -20.11 -8.72 24.80
C ALA A 99 -20.46 -10.17 24.46
N ARG A 100 -21.13 -10.40 23.32
CA ARG A 100 -21.43 -11.76 22.84
C ARG A 100 -20.16 -12.55 22.55
N ARG A 101 -19.19 -11.94 21.85
CA ARG A 101 -17.93 -12.60 21.52
C ARG A 101 -17.13 -12.97 22.78
N GLU A 102 -17.11 -12.10 23.77
CA GLU A 102 -16.48 -12.36 25.06
C GLU A 102 -17.13 -13.54 25.79
N GLN A 103 -18.47 -13.60 25.80
CA GLN A 103 -19.19 -14.73 26.38
C GLN A 103 -18.93 -16.04 25.63
N GLU A 104 -18.92 -16.02 24.29
CA GLU A 104 -18.57 -17.17 23.46
C GLU A 104 -17.15 -17.67 23.77
N LEU A 105 -16.17 -16.76 23.89
CA LEU A 105 -14.79 -17.10 24.23
C LEU A 105 -14.68 -17.76 25.61
N LYS A 106 -15.33 -17.20 26.64
CA LYS A 106 -15.34 -17.78 27.99
C LYS A 106 -15.93 -19.20 28.04
N ASN A 107 -16.89 -19.49 27.17
CA ASN A 107 -17.55 -20.79 27.10
C ASN A 107 -16.85 -21.78 26.15
N THR A 108 -15.87 -21.32 25.37
CA THR A 108 -15.13 -22.17 24.43
C THR A 108 -14.03 -22.90 25.18
N LYS A 109 -14.03 -24.23 25.11
CA LYS A 109 -12.91 -25.03 25.62
C LYS A 109 -11.76 -24.98 24.60
N PRO A 110 -10.51 -24.78 25.05
CA PRO A 110 -9.37 -24.80 24.14
C PRO A 110 -9.17 -26.23 23.59
N VAL A 111 -8.60 -26.33 22.40
CA VAL A 111 -8.25 -27.63 21.80
C VAL A 111 -7.05 -28.23 22.53
N ASP A 112 -6.03 -27.41 22.84
CA ASP A 112 -4.93 -27.75 23.74
C ASP A 112 -5.18 -27.08 25.12
N PRO A 113 -5.18 -27.83 26.24
CA PRO A 113 -5.29 -27.26 27.57
C PRO A 113 -4.31 -26.11 27.87
N LEU A 114 -3.12 -26.09 27.24
CA LEU A 114 -2.13 -25.01 27.36
C LEU A 114 -2.64 -23.67 26.79
N ASP A 115 -3.50 -23.70 25.78
CA ASP A 115 -4.08 -22.51 25.14
C ASP A 115 -5.22 -21.90 25.97
N GLY A 116 -5.72 -22.61 27.00
CA GLY A 116 -6.84 -22.17 27.83
C GLY A 116 -6.58 -20.89 28.63
N ASN A 117 -5.31 -20.59 28.92
CA ASN A 117 -4.92 -19.36 29.61
C ASN A 117 -4.88 -18.14 28.68
N TYR A 118 -4.87 -18.33 27.35
CA TYR A 118 -4.65 -17.28 26.35
C TYR A 118 -5.96 -16.72 25.74
N LEU A 119 -7.13 -17.25 26.12
CA LEU A 119 -8.44 -16.80 25.63
C LEU A 119 -9.05 -15.64 26.48
N LYS A 120 -8.23 -14.88 27.20
CA LYS A 120 -8.65 -13.74 28.03
C LYS A 120 -8.04 -12.44 27.54
#